data_AF-A0A8D2HBB1-F1
#
_entry.id   AF-A0A8D2HBB1-F1
#
_cell.length_a   1.000
_cell.length_b   1.000
_cell.length_c   1.000
_cell.angle_alpha   90.00
_cell.angle_beta   90.00
_cell.angle_gamma   90.00
#
_symmetry.space_group_name_H-M   'P 1'
#
loop_
_entity.id
_entity.type
_entity.pdbx_description
1 polymer ?
#
loop_
_entity_poly.entity_id
_entity_poly.type
_entity_poly.pdbx_seq_one_letter_code
_entity_poly.pdbx_strand_id
1 'polypeptide(L)'
;MKAIHNKVNIVPVIAKADTLTLKERERLKKRILDEIEEHNIKIYHLPDAESDEDEDFKEQTRLLKASIPFSVVGSNQLIEAKGKKVRGHLYPWGVVEVENPEHNDFLKLRTMLITHMQDLQEVTQDLHYENFRSERLKRGGRKQWLIGVVMTVSPIFSHHLSSILWLE
;
A
#
# COMPACT_ATOMS: atom_id res chain seq x y z
N MET A 1 0.41 9.33 -1.46
CA MET A 1 0.50 8.24 -0.46
C MET A 1 -0.60 8.30 0.61
N LYS A 2 -0.88 9.46 1.24
CA LYS A 2 -1.94 9.61 2.27
C LYS A 2 -3.32 9.05 1.91
N ALA A 3 -3.76 9.16 0.66
CA ALA A 3 -5.08 8.66 0.26
C ALA A 3 -5.23 7.13 0.29
N ILE A 4 -4.11 6.39 0.23
CA ILE A 4 -4.10 4.93 0.06
C ILE A 4 -3.36 4.18 1.16
N HIS A 5 -2.62 4.87 2.04
CA HIS A 5 -1.81 4.24 3.11
C HIS A 5 -2.60 3.38 4.11
N ASN A 6 -3.93 3.52 4.19
CA ASN A 6 -4.78 2.65 5.02
C ASN A 6 -5.44 1.52 4.22
N LYS A 7 -5.21 1.43 2.91
CA LYS A 7 -5.86 0.49 1.99
C LYS A 7 -4.91 -0.53 1.38
N VAL A 8 -3.62 -0.22 1.29
CA VAL A 8 -2.61 -1.06 0.65
C VAL A 8 -1.27 -0.94 1.35
N ASN A 9 -0.47 -1.99 1.23
CA ASN A 9 0.93 -2.00 1.64
C ASN A 9 1.75 -1.11 0.70
N ILE A 10 2.34 -0.04 1.22
CA ILE A 10 3.16 0.89 0.44
C ILE A 10 4.63 0.56 0.65
N VAL A 11 5.34 0.22 -0.42
CA VAL A 11 6.80 0.03 -0.42
C VAL A 11 7.44 1.22 -1.16
N PRO A 12 8.14 2.13 -0.48
CA PRO A 12 8.73 3.29 -1.13
C PRO A 12 10.01 2.89 -1.89
N VAL A 13 10.09 3.33 -3.14
CA VAL A 13 11.20 3.04 -4.06
C VAL A 13 11.67 4.33 -4.71
N ILE A 14 12.98 4.59 -4.67
CA ILE A 14 13.65 5.64 -5.44
C ILE A 14 13.98 5.05 -6.81
N ALA A 15 13.26 5.50 -7.84
CA ALA A 15 13.47 5.08 -9.22
C ALA A 15 14.71 5.74 -9.83
N LYS A 16 15.29 5.12 -10.87
CA LYS A 16 16.45 5.62 -11.62
C LYS A 16 17.59 6.08 -10.71
N ALA A 17 17.95 5.21 -9.75
CA ALA A 17 18.96 5.53 -8.75
C ALA A 17 20.36 5.81 -9.34
N ASP A 18 20.60 5.40 -10.59
CA ASP A 18 21.79 5.71 -11.37
C ASP A 18 21.95 7.20 -11.73
N THR A 19 20.89 8.00 -11.54
CA THR A 19 20.95 9.46 -11.67
C THR A 19 21.49 10.18 -10.43
N LEU A 20 21.68 9.45 -9.32
CA LEU A 20 22.10 10.00 -8.04
C LEU A 20 23.49 9.48 -7.67
N THR A 21 24.34 10.35 -7.13
CA THR A 21 25.56 9.91 -6.45
C THR A 21 25.23 9.23 -5.12
N LEU A 22 26.16 8.44 -4.58
CA LEU A 22 25.96 7.75 -3.28
C LEU A 22 25.56 8.73 -2.15
N LYS A 23 26.21 9.90 -2.09
CA LYS A 23 25.91 10.94 -1.10
C LYS A 23 24.52 11.56 -1.28
N GLU A 24 24.09 11.76 -2.53
CA GLU A 24 22.74 12.28 -2.83
C GLU A 24 21.67 11.25 -2.53
N ARG A 25 21.94 9.98 -2.84
CA ARG A 25 21.07 8.84 -2.53
C ARG A 25 20.82 8.75 -1.03
N GLU A 26 21.86 8.78 -0.21
CA GLU A 26 21.73 8.75 1.26
C GLU A 26 20.93 9.95 1.80
N ARG A 27 21.23 11.15 1.31
CA ARG A 27 20.51 12.37 1.69
C ARG A 27 19.03 12.30 1.32
N LEU A 28 18.72 11.79 0.12
CA LEU A 28 17.36 11.63 -0.37
C LEU A 28 16.61 10.54 0.43
N LYS A 29 17.25 9.41 0.73
CA LYS A 29 16.67 8.37 1.58
C LYS A 29 16.26 8.93 2.94
N LYS A 30 17.17 9.65 3.61
CA LYS A 30 16.88 10.28 4.90
C LYS A 30 15.72 11.27 4.81
N ARG A 31 15.77 12.18 3.83
CA ARG A 31 14.72 13.17 3.62
C ARG A 31 13.35 12.54 3.36
N ILE A 32 13.27 11.48 2.56
CA ILE A 32 12.01 10.77 2.30
C ILE A 32 11.47 10.14 3.58
N LEU A 33 12.33 9.55 4.43
CA LEU A 33 11.90 8.97 5.71
C LEU A 33 11.38 10.06 6.66
N ASP A 34 12.11 11.18 6.79
CA ASP A 34 11.69 12.33 7.58
C ASP A 34 10.31 12.85 7.12
N GLU A 35 10.12 12.99 5.80
CA GLU A 35 8.84 13.44 5.22
C GLU A 35 7.71 12.41 5.43
N ILE A 36 7.99 11.10 5.38
CA ILE A 36 7.01 10.03 5.64
C ILE A 36 6.51 10.12 7.09
N GLU A 37 7.42 10.31 8.04
CA GLU A 37 7.10 10.45 9.46
C GLU A 37 6.32 11.75 9.74
N GLU A 38 6.80 12.89 9.24
CA GLU A 38 6.14 14.19 9.39
C GLU A 38 4.68 14.15 8.89
N HIS A 39 4.46 13.45 7.78
CA HIS A 39 3.15 13.35 7.14
C HIS A 39 2.29 12.20 7.69
N ASN A 40 2.79 11.43 8.68
CA ASN A 40 2.13 10.25 9.25
C ASN A 40 1.68 9.26 8.17
N ILE A 41 2.53 9.03 7.18
CA ILE A 41 2.28 8.07 6.10
C ILE A 41 2.65 6.68 6.60
N LYS A 42 1.72 5.73 6.47
CA LYS A 42 1.95 4.34 6.87
C LYS A 42 2.52 3.62 5.68
N ILE A 43 3.75 3.15 5.81
CA ILE A 43 4.39 2.28 4.83
C ILE A 43 4.43 0.86 5.35
N TYR A 44 4.71 -0.09 4.47
CA TYR A 44 4.94 -1.47 4.87
C TYR A 44 6.23 -1.56 5.69
N HIS A 45 6.13 -2.17 6.87
CA HIS A 45 7.27 -2.48 7.73
C HIS A 45 7.49 -3.98 7.71
N LEU A 46 8.73 -4.40 7.48
CA LEU A 46 9.07 -5.82 7.54
C LEU A 46 8.86 -6.33 8.98
N PRO A 47 8.35 -7.56 9.16
CA PRO A 47 8.26 -8.17 10.48
C PRO A 47 9.63 -8.24 11.15
N ASP A 48 9.66 -8.18 12.48
CA ASP A 48 10.89 -8.41 13.24
C ASP A 48 11.26 -9.89 13.19
N ALA A 49 12.57 -10.14 13.07
CA ALA A 49 13.12 -11.48 13.08
C ALA A 49 12.84 -12.15 14.44
N GLU A 50 12.40 -13.40 14.41
CA GLU A 50 12.05 -14.15 15.63
C GLU A 50 13.31 -14.51 16.44
N SER A 51 13.15 -14.75 17.73
CA SER A 51 14.30 -14.95 18.63
C SER A 51 15.09 -16.24 18.32
N ASP A 52 14.42 -17.25 17.79
CA ASP A 52 14.95 -18.56 17.40
C ASP A 52 15.53 -18.62 15.98
N GLU A 53 15.38 -17.54 15.19
CA GLU A 53 16.05 -17.41 13.90
C GLU A 53 17.57 -17.24 14.07
N ASP A 54 18.32 -17.71 13.07
CA ASP A 54 19.77 -17.60 13.04
C ASP A 54 20.24 -16.15 12.90
N GLU A 55 21.46 -15.90 13.38
CA GLU A 55 22.08 -14.56 13.36
C GLU A 55 22.23 -14.00 11.95
N ASP A 56 22.50 -14.87 10.95
CA ASP A 56 22.66 -14.45 9.56
C ASP A 56 21.33 -13.94 8.99
N PHE A 57 20.21 -14.62 9.29
CA PHE A 57 18.86 -14.16 8.90
C PHE A 57 18.47 -12.84 9.58
N LYS A 58 18.76 -12.71 10.89
CA LYS A 58 18.54 -11.45 11.64
C LYS A 58 19.29 -10.28 11.00
N GLU A 59 20.55 -10.50 10.64
CA GLU A 59 21.38 -9.49 9.99
C GLU A 59 20.84 -9.13 8.60
N GLN A 60 20.44 -10.12 7.80
CA GLN A 60 19.82 -9.87 6.49
C GLN A 60 18.54 -9.03 6.60
N THR A 61 17.67 -9.35 7.56
CA THR A 61 16.44 -8.61 7.82
C THR A 61 16.74 -7.17 8.24
N ARG A 62 17.75 -6.97 9.09
CA ARG A 62 18.22 -5.64 9.49
C ARG A 62 18.73 -4.82 8.30
N LEU A 63 19.55 -5.42 7.44
CA LEU A 63 20.08 -4.77 6.24
C LEU A 63 18.98 -4.41 5.23
N LEU A 64 17.96 -5.27 5.11
CA LEU A 64 16.77 -5.00 4.29
C LEU A 64 15.98 -3.80 4.83
N LYS A 65 15.69 -3.77 6.13
CA LYS A 65 15.01 -2.65 6.80
C LYS A 65 15.77 -1.33 6.63
N ALA A 66 17.09 -1.35 6.85
CA ALA A 66 17.95 -0.17 6.70
C ALA A 66 18.04 0.33 5.25
N SER A 67 17.70 -0.51 4.26
CA SER A 67 17.75 -0.15 2.85
C SER A 67 16.50 0.57 2.34
N ILE A 68 15.44 0.65 3.14
CA ILE A 68 14.19 1.36 2.80
C ILE A 68 14.39 2.88 2.97
N PRO A 69 14.02 3.71 1.98
CA PRO A 69 13.43 3.36 0.68
C PRO A 69 14.46 2.78 -0.31
N PHE A 70 14.08 1.74 -1.06
CA PHE A 70 15.00 1.04 -1.97
C PHE A 70 15.37 1.93 -3.16
N SER A 71 16.66 2.09 -3.41
CA SER A 71 17.15 2.83 -4.57
C SER A 71 17.49 1.87 -5.71
N VAL A 72 16.63 1.81 -6.72
CA VAL A 72 16.69 0.75 -7.75
C VAL A 72 16.97 1.31 -9.14
N VAL A 73 17.59 0.46 -9.95
CA VAL A 73 17.80 0.67 -11.38
C VAL A 73 17.18 -0.51 -12.10
N GLY A 74 16.36 -0.25 -13.13
CA GLY A 74 15.76 -1.30 -13.96
C GLY A 74 16.28 -1.19 -15.38
N SER A 75 16.58 -2.32 -16.02
CA SER A 75 16.94 -2.39 -17.45
C SER A 75 16.42 -3.67 -18.08
N ASN A 76 15.94 -3.57 -19.32
CA ASN A 76 15.60 -4.71 -20.17
C ASN A 76 16.73 -5.05 -21.16
N GLN A 77 17.78 -4.22 -21.25
CA GLN A 77 18.90 -4.44 -22.15
C GLN A 77 19.92 -5.39 -21.54
N LEU A 78 20.41 -6.34 -22.35
CA LEU A 78 21.54 -7.18 -22.01
C LEU A 78 22.81 -6.54 -22.54
N ILE A 79 23.79 -6.36 -21.65
CA ILE A 79 25.10 -5.81 -21.94
C ILE A 79 26.16 -6.82 -21.53
N GLU A 80 27.32 -6.76 -22.18
CA GLU A 80 28.45 -7.61 -21.83
C GLU A 80 29.32 -6.89 -20.80
N ALA A 81 29.33 -7.41 -19.56
CA ALA A 81 30.19 -6.92 -18.49
C ALA A 81 31.07 -8.08 -18.01
N LYS A 82 32.40 -7.89 -18.01
CA LYS A 82 33.38 -8.88 -17.54
C LYS A 82 33.20 -10.29 -18.15
N GLY A 83 32.83 -10.35 -19.44
CA GLY A 83 32.61 -11.61 -20.17
C GLY A 83 31.29 -12.33 -19.86
N LYS A 84 30.38 -11.70 -19.10
CA LYS A 84 29.02 -12.21 -18.86
C LYS A 84 27.99 -11.23 -19.43
N LYS A 85 26.92 -11.77 -20.01
CA LYS A 85 25.74 -11.00 -20.40
C LYS A 85 24.90 -10.72 -19.16
N VAL A 86 24.86 -9.47 -18.73
CA VAL A 86 24.10 -9.01 -17.55
C VAL A 86 23.13 -7.92 -17.96
N ARG A 87 22.06 -7.73 -17.16
CA ARG A 87 21.12 -6.61 -17.39
C ARG A 87 21.71 -5.32 -16.86
N GLY A 88 21.69 -4.27 -17.67
CA GLY A 88 22.30 -3.00 -17.28
C GLY A 88 22.06 -1.85 -18.23
N HIS A 89 22.57 -0.68 -17.86
CA HIS A 89 22.64 0.51 -18.71
C HIS A 89 24.10 0.77 -19.09
N LEU A 90 24.32 1.10 -20.35
CA LEU A 90 25.62 1.50 -20.87
C LEU A 90 25.65 3.01 -21.05
N TYR A 91 26.60 3.67 -20.39
CA TYR A 91 26.91 5.08 -20.53
C TYR A 91 28.31 5.27 -21.11
N PRO A 92 28.64 6.43 -21.71
CA PRO A 92 29.99 6.72 -22.18
C PRO A 92 31.07 6.63 -21.09
N TRP A 93 30.70 6.88 -19.83
CA TRP A 93 31.60 6.84 -18.67
C TRP A 93 31.61 5.51 -17.91
N GLY A 94 30.76 4.54 -18.29
CA GLY A 94 30.74 3.26 -17.59
C GLY A 94 29.43 2.50 -17.73
N VAL A 95 29.34 1.42 -16.96
CA VAL A 95 28.24 0.46 -17.01
C VAL A 95 27.58 0.37 -15.65
N VAL A 96 26.24 0.45 -15.65
CA VAL A 96 25.43 0.21 -14.45
C VAL A 96 24.75 -1.15 -14.56
N GLU A 97 25.29 -2.12 -13.83
CA GLU A 97 24.70 -3.45 -13.67
C GLU A 97 23.49 -3.42 -12.72
N VAL A 98 22.34 -3.96 -13.15
CA VAL A 98 21.10 -4.00 -12.35
C VAL A 98 21.19 -4.98 -11.19
N GLU A 99 21.84 -6.12 -11.39
CA GLU A 99 21.94 -7.17 -10.37
C GLU A 99 23.16 -7.01 -9.44
N ASN A 100 23.89 -5.90 -9.55
CA ASN A 100 25.03 -5.62 -8.68
C ASN A 100 24.59 -4.81 -7.43
N PRO A 101 24.73 -5.36 -6.21
CA PRO A 101 24.29 -4.70 -4.97
C PRO A 101 25.07 -3.41 -4.66
N GLU A 102 26.28 -3.24 -5.18
CA GLU A 102 27.09 -2.03 -5.01
C GLU A 102 26.54 -0.87 -5.84
N HIS A 103 25.85 -1.15 -6.94
CA HIS A 103 25.26 -0.12 -7.80
C HIS A 103 23.88 0.29 -7.32
N ASN A 104 23.05 -0.68 -6.91
CA ASN A 104 21.65 -0.40 -6.57
C ASN A 104 21.01 -1.52 -5.72
N ASP A 105 19.86 -1.21 -5.14
CA ASP A 105 19.14 -2.10 -4.21
C ASP A 105 18.11 -3.03 -4.90
N PHE A 106 18.19 -3.25 -6.22
CA PHE A 106 17.23 -4.08 -6.96
C PHE A 106 17.14 -5.50 -6.40
N LEU A 107 18.28 -6.14 -6.09
CA LEU A 107 18.28 -7.46 -5.46
C LEU A 107 17.58 -7.45 -4.11
N LYS A 108 17.80 -6.41 -3.29
CA LYS A 108 17.16 -6.27 -1.97
C LYS A 108 15.64 -6.12 -2.11
N LEU A 109 15.18 -5.29 -3.05
CA LEU A 109 13.76 -5.13 -3.34
C LEU A 109 13.13 -6.46 -3.80
N ARG A 110 13.81 -7.19 -4.71
CA ARG A 110 13.35 -8.49 -5.20
C ARG A 110 13.26 -9.51 -4.06
N THR A 111 14.30 -9.63 -3.25
CA THR A 111 14.32 -10.54 -2.10
C THR A 111 13.21 -10.20 -1.12
N MET A 112 13.02 -8.92 -0.78
CA MET A 112 11.95 -8.48 0.12
C MET A 112 10.57 -8.92 -0.39
N LEU A 113 10.27 -8.67 -1.67
CA LEU A 113 8.97 -9.01 -2.26
C LEU A 113 8.71 -10.51 -2.34
N ILE A 114 9.75 -11.33 -2.58
CA ILE A 114 9.61 -12.79 -2.68
C ILE A 114 9.49 -13.41 -1.28
N THR A 115 10.38 -13.04 -0.35
CA THR A 115 10.42 -13.61 1.00
C THR A 115 9.18 -13.23 1.82
N HIS A 116 8.71 -11.99 1.70
CA HIS A 116 7.59 -11.48 2.50
C HIS A 116 6.26 -11.42 1.72
N MET A 117 6.12 -12.20 0.65
CA MET A 117 4.89 -12.22 -0.14
C MET A 117 3.67 -12.66 0.68
N GLN A 118 3.87 -13.63 1.58
CA GLN A 118 2.83 -14.15 2.45
C GLN A 118 2.39 -13.09 3.47
N ASP A 119 3.33 -12.46 4.17
CA ASP A 119 3.06 -11.39 5.13
C ASP A 119 2.31 -10.21 4.48
N LEU A 120 2.72 -9.80 3.28
CA LEU A 120 1.99 -8.77 2.52
C LEU A 120 0.53 -9.13 2.26
N GLN A 121 0.21 -10.42 2.04
CA GLN A 121 -1.16 -10.88 1.87
C GLN A 121 -1.93 -10.85 3.20
N GLU A 122 -1.32 -11.33 4.28
CA GLU A 122 -1.90 -11.36 5.62
C GLU A 122 -2.21 -9.94 6.12
N VAL A 123 -1.27 -9.00 6.03
CA VAL A 123 -1.51 -7.59 6.38
C VAL A 123 -2.62 -6.99 5.52
N THR A 124 -2.71 -7.36 4.24
CA THR A 124 -3.79 -6.88 3.38
C THR A 124 -5.15 -7.40 3.84
N GLN A 125 -5.23 -8.67 4.25
CA GLN A 125 -6.47 -9.29 4.70
C GLN A 125 -6.88 -8.79 6.08
N ASP A 126 -5.98 -8.86 7.06
CA ASP A 126 -6.30 -8.65 8.47
C ASP A 126 -6.33 -7.18 8.86
N LEU A 127 -5.58 -6.33 8.16
CA LEU A 127 -5.56 -4.89 8.42
C LEU A 127 -6.40 -4.13 7.38
N HIS A 128 -6.00 -4.16 6.11
CA HIS A 128 -6.58 -3.26 5.11
C HIS A 128 -8.02 -3.64 4.74
N TYR A 129 -8.27 -4.93 4.51
CA TYR A 129 -9.59 -5.42 4.16
C TYR A 129 -10.55 -5.37 5.35
N GLU A 130 -10.14 -5.77 6.55
CA GLU A 130 -10.99 -5.67 7.75
C GLU A 130 -11.36 -4.22 8.11
N ASN A 131 -10.45 -3.27 7.93
CA ASN A 131 -10.77 -1.84 8.08
C ASN A 131 -11.82 -1.39 7.05
N PHE A 132 -11.66 -1.78 5.79
CA PHE A 132 -12.63 -1.49 4.74
C PHE A 132 -14.00 -2.15 5.02
N ARG A 133 -13.99 -3.42 5.43
CA ARG A 133 -15.17 -4.20 5.80
C ARG A 133 -15.94 -3.51 6.92
N SER A 134 -15.25 -3.16 8.01
CA SER A 134 -15.81 -2.45 9.15
C SER A 134 -16.42 -1.10 8.77
N GLU A 135 -15.74 -0.33 7.91
CA GLU A 135 -16.25 0.96 7.41
C GLU A 135 -17.52 0.78 6.56
N ARG A 136 -17.53 -0.24 5.68
CA ARG A 136 -18.68 -0.56 4.82
C ARG A 136 -19.89 -1.01 5.62
N LEU A 137 -19.72 -1.88 6.61
CA LEU A 137 -20.80 -2.34 7.50
C LEU A 137 -21.42 -1.17 8.29
N LYS A 138 -20.59 -0.26 8.83
CA LYS A 138 -21.07 0.96 9.52
C LYS A 138 -21.90 1.87 8.61
N ARG A 139 -21.53 2.00 7.33
CA ARG A 139 -22.28 2.79 6.35
C ARG A 139 -23.56 2.09 5.88
N GLY A 140 -23.55 0.75 5.78
CA GLY A 140 -24.70 -0.07 5.39
C GLY A 140 -25.78 -0.19 6.48
N GLY A 141 -25.40 -0.14 7.76
CA GLY A 141 -26.32 -0.31 8.90
C GLY A 141 -27.35 0.80 9.13
N ARG A 142 -27.25 1.95 8.42
CA ARG A 142 -28.20 3.08 8.58
C ARG A 142 -29.33 3.14 7.56
N LYS A 143 -29.44 2.16 6.63
CA LYS A 143 -30.50 2.19 5.60
C LYS A 143 -31.70 1.27 5.86
N GLN A 144 -31.75 0.54 6.99
CA GLN A 144 -32.81 -0.47 7.21
C GLN A 144 -33.97 -0.04 8.13
N TRP A 145 -33.89 1.08 8.88
CA TRP A 145 -34.88 1.41 9.93
C TRP A 145 -35.81 2.61 9.67
N LEU A 146 -35.84 3.21 8.48
CA LEU A 146 -36.68 4.39 8.21
C LEU A 146 -37.80 4.20 7.17
N ILE A 147 -38.11 2.96 6.74
CA ILE A 147 -39.20 2.71 5.78
C ILE A 147 -40.40 2.00 6.44
N GLY A 148 -40.42 1.85 7.77
CA GLY A 148 -41.37 1.00 8.49
C GLY A 148 -42.39 1.69 9.39
N VAL A 149 -42.50 3.02 9.39
CA VAL A 149 -43.62 3.70 10.08
C VAL A 149 -44.37 4.53 9.04
N VAL A 150 -45.24 3.85 8.31
CA VAL A 150 -46.37 4.53 7.65
C VAL A 150 -47.20 5.13 8.79
N MET A 151 -47.01 6.42 9.02
CA MET A 151 -48.01 7.21 9.72
C MET A 151 -49.30 7.11 8.89
N THR A 152 -50.31 6.44 9.44
CA THR A 152 -51.67 6.48 8.94
C THR A 152 -52.24 7.87 9.21
N VAL A 153 -51.87 8.84 8.39
CA VAL A 153 -52.56 10.12 8.29
C VAL A 153 -53.87 9.90 7.54
N SER A 154 -54.98 9.91 8.27
CA SER A 154 -56.30 10.23 7.69
C SER A 154 -56.25 11.65 7.12
N PRO A 155 -56.74 11.88 5.90
CA PRO A 155 -57.94 12.69 5.77
C PRO A 155 -58.79 12.36 4.51
N ILE A 156 -60.09 12.16 4.67
CA ILE A 156 -61.04 12.28 3.55
C ILE A 156 -62.00 13.41 3.89
N PHE A 157 -61.83 14.52 3.17
CA PHE A 157 -62.64 15.72 3.24
C PHE A 157 -63.76 15.63 2.18
N SER A 158 -64.99 15.63 2.68
CA SER A 158 -66.19 16.34 2.21
C SER A 158 -66.76 16.19 0.78
N HIS A 159 -68.11 16.18 0.81
CA HIS A 159 -69.13 16.44 -0.23
C HIS A 159 -69.43 15.34 -1.27
N HIS A 160 -70.64 14.76 -1.23
CA HIS A 160 -71.80 15.26 -2.00
C HIS A 160 -73.09 14.44 -1.70
N LEU A 161 -74.20 15.18 -1.53
CA LEU A 161 -75.64 14.86 -1.59
C LEU A 161 -76.14 13.40 -1.71
N SER A 162 -77.09 13.05 -0.84
CA SER A 162 -78.50 12.68 -1.15
C SER A 162 -79.11 12.00 0.10
N SER A 163 -79.99 12.67 0.84
CA SER A 163 -81.44 12.56 0.70
C SER A 163 -82.03 11.21 1.14
N ILE A 164 -82.87 11.30 2.19
CA ILE A 164 -84.16 10.62 2.36
C ILE A 164 -84.20 9.24 3.08
N LEU A 165 -85.21 9.15 3.98
CA LEU A 165 -85.81 8.01 4.70
C LEU A 165 -85.07 7.49 5.95
N TRP A 166 -85.69 7.16 7.08
CA TRP A 166 -86.99 7.42 7.77
C TRP A 166 -86.99 6.44 8.97
N LEU A 167 -87.64 6.81 10.09
CA LEU A 167 -88.19 5.93 11.17
C LEU A 167 -87.17 5.08 11.95
N GLU A 168 -87.18 4.98 13.28
CA GLU A 168 -88.19 5.22 14.34
C GLU A 168 -87.43 5.29 15.68
#